data_AF-A0A853V4M9-F1
#
_entry.id   AF-A0A853V4M9-F1
#
_cell.length_a   1.000
_cell.length_b   1.000
_cell.length_c   1.000
_cell.angle_alpha   90.00
_cell.angle_beta   90.00
_cell.angle_gamma   90.00
#
_symmetry.space_group_name_H-M   'P 1'
#
loop_
_entity.id
_entity.type
_entity.pdbx_description
1 polymer ?
#
loop_
_entity_poly.entity_id
_entity_poly.type
_entity_poly.pdbx_seq_one_letter_code
_entity_poly.pdbx_strand_id
1 'polypeptide(L)'
;MSFLKKHTEIIFSYIIGFVSLFTGLIVLINLPLIKELNQKEKVDLKIFSVWDFLNAFFSEIIRVMSRFIGAFPIISAIIIILFGVLVIFIGYTLFRTTKYDYDISIFYLIFGIVFFIITILLMTQVYGFWAIIFIFPFVIHIGYIVYKDELNPNNRKNHYLWIILSYGISYLITQISLYGKVDANEIAPIDILSVNTFFIIMWLLGQMSIWNFLFLRRALPLTKEELGEEYDLSRTSKGNVSNQTKVHLKQLQDKTTEYARKTRRSVDLDKIRTKRDKFKNKVKNIINIEEDDIPNWMRKPKWVKPVFVEIFCGIIIFLFTFIEFNNRNSLFVSGEWKISQTQYVIEWVTLLILIFIIIVYIATTLTHYLRGKFYYLQLFMISILFFKLLTEFINIMIHGLLLSVFITPTLIIMLIAVIVAFSLQVRDEP
;
A
#
# COMPACT_ATOMS: atom_id res chain seq x y z
N MET A 1 -15.00 -20.94 -11.64
CA MET A 1 -14.18 -20.11 -10.72
C MET A 1 -12.78 -20.01 -11.35
N SER A 2 -12.26 -18.81 -11.65
CA SER A 2 -11.03 -18.63 -12.44
C SER A 2 -9.80 -19.29 -11.79
N PHE A 3 -8.95 -19.94 -12.59
CA PHE A 3 -7.66 -20.57 -12.21
C PHE A 3 -6.79 -19.66 -11.33
N LEU A 4 -6.83 -18.34 -11.57
CA LEU A 4 -6.13 -17.33 -10.79
C LEU A 4 -6.54 -17.32 -9.31
N LYS A 5 -7.82 -17.53 -9.00
CA LYS A 5 -8.29 -17.55 -7.60
C LYS A 5 -7.87 -18.84 -6.87
N LYS A 6 -7.71 -19.94 -7.60
CA LYS A 6 -7.39 -21.27 -7.02
C LYS A 6 -5.89 -21.45 -6.74
N HIS A 7 -5.02 -20.69 -7.42
CA HIS A 7 -3.56 -20.79 -7.28
C HIS A 7 -2.89 -19.47 -6.86
N THR A 8 -3.67 -18.54 -6.29
CA THR A 8 -3.15 -17.23 -5.84
C THR A 8 -1.95 -17.37 -4.92
N GLU A 9 -1.97 -18.37 -4.02
CA GLU A 9 -0.90 -18.63 -3.06
C GLU A 9 0.43 -18.95 -3.75
N ILE A 10 0.40 -19.82 -4.75
CA ILE A 10 1.55 -20.28 -5.53
C ILE A 10 2.10 -19.12 -6.36
N ILE A 11 1.20 -18.34 -6.98
CA ILE A 11 1.58 -17.17 -7.79
C ILE A 11 2.29 -16.14 -6.91
N PHE A 12 1.76 -15.85 -5.72
CA PHE A 12 2.37 -14.92 -4.78
C PHE A 12 3.70 -15.44 -4.24
N SER A 13 3.83 -16.74 -3.95
CA SER A 13 5.11 -17.37 -3.60
C SER A 13 6.15 -17.18 -4.71
N TYR A 14 5.79 -17.44 -5.96
CA TYR A 14 6.72 -17.24 -7.08
C TYR A 14 7.09 -15.78 -7.29
N ILE A 15 6.14 -14.84 -7.19
CA ILE A 15 6.44 -13.41 -7.32
C ILE A 15 7.43 -12.98 -6.23
N ILE A 16 7.19 -13.34 -4.96
CA ILE A 16 8.11 -13.01 -3.85
C ILE A 16 9.50 -13.60 -4.11
N GLY A 17 9.56 -14.84 -4.55
CA GLY A 17 10.83 -15.51 -4.84
C GLY A 17 11.59 -14.89 -6.02
N PHE A 18 10.92 -14.61 -7.14
CA PHE A 18 11.53 -13.97 -8.31
C PHE A 18 12.03 -12.56 -8.02
N VAL A 19 11.23 -11.74 -7.32
CA VAL A 19 11.65 -10.39 -6.93
C VAL A 19 12.86 -10.44 -6.00
N SER A 20 12.87 -11.40 -5.06
CA SER A 20 14.02 -11.60 -4.16
C SER A 20 15.28 -12.02 -4.93
N LEU A 21 15.16 -12.98 -5.86
CA LEU A 21 16.28 -13.40 -6.73
C LEU A 21 16.83 -12.23 -7.56
N PHE A 22 15.94 -11.46 -8.17
CA PHE A 22 16.32 -10.30 -8.98
C PHE A 22 17.03 -9.24 -8.15
N THR A 23 16.53 -8.98 -6.93
CA THR A 23 17.14 -8.05 -5.99
C THR A 23 18.55 -8.52 -5.59
N GLY A 24 18.73 -9.80 -5.29
CA GLY A 24 20.04 -10.36 -4.96
C GLY A 24 21.03 -10.30 -6.13
N LEU A 25 20.57 -10.57 -7.36
CA LEU A 25 21.38 -10.42 -8.59
C LEU A 25 21.80 -8.97 -8.82
N ILE A 26 20.89 -8.00 -8.65
CA ILE A 26 21.21 -6.57 -8.76
C ILE A 26 22.33 -6.17 -7.79
N VAL A 27 22.27 -6.66 -6.54
CA VAL A 27 23.31 -6.38 -5.53
C VAL A 27 24.67 -6.95 -5.97
N LEU A 28 24.71 -8.17 -6.53
CA LEU A 28 25.96 -8.78 -7.01
C LEU A 28 26.55 -8.05 -8.21
N ILE A 29 25.72 -7.68 -9.19
CA ILE A 29 26.18 -7.01 -10.42
C ILE A 29 26.78 -5.63 -10.10
N ASN A 30 26.24 -4.95 -9.08
CA ASN A 30 26.65 -3.60 -8.70
C ASN A 30 27.60 -3.56 -7.48
N LEU A 31 28.25 -4.67 -7.14
CA LEU A 31 29.23 -4.78 -6.06
C LEU A 31 30.34 -3.71 -6.07
N PRO A 32 30.93 -3.32 -7.22
CA PRO A 32 31.95 -2.27 -7.27
C PRO A 32 31.39 -0.91 -6.83
N LEU A 33 30.20 -0.57 -7.32
CA LEU A 33 29.49 0.67 -7.02
C LEU A 33 29.11 0.75 -5.54
N ILE A 34 28.71 -0.37 -4.92
CA ILE A 34 28.39 -0.44 -3.48
C ILE A 34 29.60 -0.10 -2.61
N LYS A 35 30.79 -0.57 -3.01
CA LYS A 35 32.02 -0.32 -2.25
C LYS A 35 32.47 1.14 -2.36
N GLU A 36 32.26 1.77 -3.51
CA GLU A 36 32.51 3.21 -3.72
C GLU A 36 31.48 4.06 -2.95
N LEU A 37 30.20 3.70 -2.96
CA LEU A 37 29.10 4.43 -2.29
C LEU A 37 29.08 4.28 -0.75
N ASN A 38 29.80 3.31 -0.18
CA ASN A 38 30.00 3.19 1.27
C ASN A 38 30.97 4.27 1.81
N GLN A 39 31.70 4.96 0.94
CA GLN A 39 32.40 6.19 1.27
C GLN A 39 31.41 7.36 1.06
N LYS A 40 31.22 8.19 2.10
CA LYS A 40 30.15 9.20 2.26
C LYS A 40 30.18 10.37 1.26
N GLU A 41 30.66 10.18 0.04
CA GLU A 41 30.65 11.24 -0.97
C GLU A 41 29.40 11.11 -1.84
N LYS A 42 28.62 12.20 -1.91
CA LYS A 42 27.54 12.34 -2.88
C LYS A 42 28.18 12.17 -4.26
N VAL A 43 27.97 11.01 -4.88
CA VAL A 43 28.46 10.78 -6.24
C VAL A 43 27.75 11.79 -7.15
N ASP A 44 28.55 12.65 -7.76
CA ASP A 44 28.11 13.66 -8.71
C ASP A 44 27.74 12.94 -10.02
N LEU A 45 26.56 12.30 -10.03
CA LEU A 45 26.08 11.51 -11.14
C LEU A 45 25.65 12.45 -12.27
N LYS A 46 26.57 12.72 -13.20
CA LYS A 46 26.25 13.39 -14.45
C LYS A 46 25.45 12.43 -15.34
N ILE A 47 24.13 12.54 -15.29
CA ILE A 47 23.17 11.74 -16.07
C ILE A 47 22.97 12.42 -17.42
N PHE A 48 23.41 11.78 -18.51
CA PHE A 48 23.25 12.30 -19.88
C PHE A 48 22.18 11.55 -20.67
N SER A 49 21.76 10.37 -20.22
CA SER A 49 20.79 9.51 -20.90
C SER A 49 19.77 8.86 -19.96
N VAL A 50 18.67 8.35 -20.52
CA VAL A 50 17.67 7.53 -19.79
C VAL A 50 18.31 6.30 -19.14
N TRP A 51 19.34 5.74 -19.78
CA TRP A 51 20.12 4.64 -19.22
C TRP A 51 20.93 5.06 -17.99
N ASP A 52 21.53 6.25 -18.02
CA ASP A 52 22.23 6.80 -16.85
C ASP A 52 21.26 7.12 -15.71
N PHE A 53 20.03 7.53 -16.03
CA PHE A 53 18.98 7.74 -15.04
C PHE A 53 18.53 6.42 -14.40
N LEU A 54 18.31 5.37 -15.19
CA LEU A 54 18.02 4.03 -14.68
C LEU A 54 19.18 3.51 -13.82
N ASN A 55 20.42 3.69 -14.26
CA ASN A 55 21.60 3.29 -13.50
C ASN A 55 21.75 4.10 -12.20
N ALA A 56 21.50 5.40 -12.22
CA ALA A 56 21.48 6.24 -11.01
C ALA A 56 20.35 5.82 -10.05
N PHE A 57 19.18 5.50 -10.59
CA PHE A 57 18.04 4.99 -9.82
C PHE A 57 18.33 3.64 -9.16
N PHE A 58 18.92 2.69 -9.90
CA PHE A 58 19.35 1.40 -9.33
C PHE A 58 20.51 1.57 -8.35
N SER A 59 21.48 2.43 -8.66
CA SER A 59 22.57 2.84 -7.76
C SER A 59 22.02 3.36 -6.43
N GLU A 60 20.96 4.14 -6.48
CA GLU A 60 20.33 4.69 -5.27
C GLU A 60 19.57 3.62 -4.48
N ILE A 61 18.82 2.74 -5.15
CA ILE A 61 18.24 1.55 -4.52
C ILE A 61 19.34 0.76 -3.80
N ILE A 62 20.48 0.59 -4.46
CA ILE A 62 21.62 -0.14 -3.96
C ILE A 62 22.30 0.59 -2.79
N ARG A 63 22.42 1.91 -2.81
CA ARG A 63 22.94 2.74 -1.70
C ARG A 63 22.04 2.67 -0.47
N VAL A 64 20.73 2.72 -0.69
CA VAL A 64 19.74 2.54 0.37
C VAL A 64 19.86 1.14 0.95
N MET A 65 19.92 0.10 0.10
CA MET A 65 20.12 -1.28 0.52
C MET A 65 21.48 -1.53 1.20
N SER A 66 22.56 -0.90 0.75
CA SER A 66 23.94 -1.12 1.25
C SER A 66 24.08 -0.71 2.72
N ARG A 67 23.36 0.33 3.15
CA ARG A 67 23.29 0.74 4.56
C ARG A 67 22.70 -0.33 5.47
N PHE A 68 21.78 -1.18 4.97
CA PHE A 68 21.18 -2.28 5.74
C PHE A 68 21.98 -3.58 5.61
N ILE A 69 22.56 -3.80 4.43
CA ILE A 69 23.41 -4.93 4.12
C ILE A 69 24.75 -4.86 4.88
N GLY A 70 25.17 -3.66 5.30
CA GLY A 70 26.38 -3.43 6.07
C GLY A 70 27.66 -3.62 5.25
N ALA A 71 28.77 -3.94 5.93
CA ALA A 71 30.09 -4.11 5.30
C ALA A 71 30.22 -5.36 4.41
N PHE A 72 29.19 -6.21 4.31
CA PHE A 72 29.26 -7.52 3.64
C PHE A 72 28.20 -7.69 2.52
N PRO A 73 28.29 -6.91 1.42
CA PRO A 73 27.32 -6.96 0.32
C PRO A 73 27.18 -8.30 -0.37
N ILE A 74 28.26 -9.05 -0.45
CA ILE A 74 28.29 -10.39 -1.04
C ILE A 74 27.46 -11.37 -0.20
N ILE A 75 27.63 -11.35 1.14
CA ILE A 75 26.95 -12.28 2.04
C ILE A 75 25.44 -12.03 2.02
N SER A 76 25.03 -10.76 2.08
CA SER A 76 23.60 -10.42 2.04
C SER A 76 22.96 -10.74 0.71
N ALA A 77 23.66 -10.56 -0.42
CA ALA A 77 23.15 -10.96 -1.72
C ALA A 77 22.93 -12.49 -1.81
N ILE A 78 23.87 -13.28 -1.29
CA ILE A 78 23.73 -14.75 -1.23
C ILE A 78 22.53 -15.14 -0.37
N ILE A 79 22.35 -14.51 0.79
CA ILE A 79 21.19 -14.77 1.69
C ILE A 79 19.87 -14.44 0.98
N ILE A 80 19.80 -13.30 0.29
CA ILE A 80 18.60 -12.89 -0.46
C ILE A 80 18.29 -13.87 -1.59
N ILE A 81 19.30 -14.33 -2.32
CA ILE A 81 19.14 -15.32 -3.39
C ILE A 81 18.64 -16.66 -2.82
N LEU A 82 19.28 -17.15 -1.74
CA LEU A 82 18.86 -18.38 -1.06
C LEU A 82 17.43 -18.28 -0.55
N PHE A 83 17.05 -17.13 0.00
CA PHE A 83 15.67 -16.85 0.39
C PHE A 83 14.72 -16.91 -0.81
N GLY A 84 15.07 -16.29 -1.94
CA GLY A 84 14.27 -16.35 -3.17
C GLY A 84 14.04 -17.77 -3.67
N VAL A 85 15.09 -18.60 -3.69
CA VAL A 85 15.00 -20.03 -4.04
C VAL A 85 14.09 -20.79 -3.06
N LEU A 86 14.24 -20.53 -1.76
CA LEU A 86 13.43 -21.16 -0.72
C LEU A 86 11.94 -20.84 -0.87
N VAL A 87 11.59 -19.59 -1.16
CA VAL A 87 10.17 -19.21 -1.34
C VAL A 87 9.58 -19.82 -2.62
N ILE A 88 10.38 -19.95 -3.70
CA ILE A 88 9.96 -20.69 -4.90
C ILE A 88 9.72 -22.16 -4.57
N PHE A 89 10.61 -22.78 -3.79
CA PHE A 89 10.45 -24.16 -3.34
C PHE A 89 9.21 -24.36 -2.45
N ILE A 90 8.88 -23.37 -1.61
CA ILE A 90 7.62 -23.36 -0.84
C ILE A 90 6.42 -23.30 -1.79
N GLY A 91 6.43 -22.42 -2.79
CA GLY A 91 5.38 -22.35 -3.81
C GLY A 91 5.18 -23.68 -4.56
N TYR A 92 6.29 -24.36 -4.87
CA TYR A 92 6.27 -25.70 -5.46
C TYR A 92 5.72 -26.77 -4.51
N THR A 93 6.04 -26.66 -3.22
CA THR A 93 5.55 -27.58 -2.18
C THR A 93 4.04 -27.41 -1.98
N LEU A 94 3.54 -26.17 -1.95
CA LEU A 94 2.10 -25.86 -1.93
C LEU A 94 1.35 -26.45 -3.13
N PHE A 95 1.99 -26.50 -4.31
CA PHE A 95 1.40 -27.15 -5.49
C PHE A 95 1.26 -28.67 -5.31
N ARG A 96 2.15 -29.30 -4.53
CA ARG A 96 2.24 -30.76 -4.41
C ARG A 96 1.52 -31.34 -3.20
N THR A 97 1.43 -30.62 -2.09
CA THR A 97 0.89 -31.15 -0.83
C THR A 97 0.34 -30.06 0.08
N THR A 98 -0.74 -30.38 0.81
CA THR A 98 -1.36 -29.53 1.84
C THR A 98 -0.86 -29.84 3.26
N LYS A 99 0.08 -30.78 3.41
CA LYS A 99 0.54 -31.28 4.71
C LYS A 99 1.21 -30.21 5.58
N TYR A 100 1.80 -29.19 4.96
CA TYR A 100 2.61 -28.17 5.63
C TYR A 100 1.93 -26.79 5.65
N ASP A 101 0.64 -26.70 5.30
CA ASP A 101 -0.05 -25.42 5.12
C ASP A 101 -0.02 -24.55 6.38
N TYR A 102 -0.06 -25.15 7.57
CA TYR A 102 0.08 -24.43 8.82
C TYR A 102 1.46 -23.80 9.00
N ASP A 103 2.53 -24.59 8.87
CA ASP A 103 3.91 -24.11 9.04
C ASP A 103 4.27 -23.06 7.98
N ILE A 104 3.82 -23.29 6.74
CA ILE A 104 3.99 -22.35 5.62
C ILE A 104 3.20 -21.06 5.88
N SER A 105 2.00 -21.14 6.47
CA SER A 105 1.23 -19.95 6.82
C SER A 105 1.98 -19.08 7.84
N ILE A 106 2.54 -19.68 8.89
CA ILE A 106 3.31 -18.95 9.92
C ILE A 106 4.56 -18.32 9.30
N PHE A 107 5.25 -19.05 8.41
CA PHE A 107 6.37 -18.51 7.65
C PHE A 107 5.97 -17.21 6.92
N TYR A 108 4.86 -17.23 6.17
CA TYR A 108 4.38 -16.03 5.45
C TYR A 108 3.97 -14.88 6.38
N LEU A 109 3.43 -15.17 7.58
CA LEU A 109 3.13 -14.13 8.56
C LEU A 109 4.41 -13.45 9.07
N ILE A 110 5.42 -14.24 9.46
CA ILE A 110 6.69 -13.72 9.96
C ILE A 110 7.35 -12.86 8.88
N PHE A 111 7.43 -13.35 7.64
CA PHE A 111 8.03 -12.57 6.55
C PHE A 111 7.22 -11.34 6.16
N GLY A 112 5.88 -11.40 6.22
CA GLY A 112 5.03 -10.22 6.05
C GLY A 112 5.33 -9.12 7.08
N ILE A 113 5.53 -9.49 8.35
CA ILE A 113 5.92 -8.55 9.42
C ILE A 113 7.35 -8.02 9.19
N VAL A 114 8.29 -8.88 8.81
CA VAL A 114 9.68 -8.48 8.52
C VAL A 114 9.72 -7.49 7.35
N PHE A 115 9.02 -7.76 6.24
CA PHE A 115 8.92 -6.83 5.13
C PHE A 115 8.34 -5.49 5.55
N PHE A 116 7.33 -5.49 6.42
CA PHE A 116 6.76 -4.26 6.95
C PHE A 116 7.74 -3.48 7.84
N ILE A 117 8.47 -4.15 8.73
CA ILE A 117 9.50 -3.51 9.57
C ILE A 117 10.60 -2.89 8.70
N ILE A 118 11.12 -3.64 7.73
CA ILE A 118 12.12 -3.14 6.77
C ILE A 118 11.57 -1.91 6.04
N THR A 119 10.31 -1.97 5.60
CA THR A 119 9.64 -0.86 4.92
C THR A 119 9.60 0.40 5.79
N ILE A 120 9.21 0.29 7.08
CA ILE A 120 9.20 1.45 8.00
C ILE A 120 10.62 1.98 8.21
N LEU A 121 11.58 1.10 8.48
CA LEU A 121 12.98 1.51 8.72
C LEU A 121 13.55 2.30 7.55
N LEU A 122 13.22 1.89 6.32
CA LEU A 122 13.60 2.57 5.10
C LEU A 122 12.88 3.89 4.93
N MET A 123 11.56 3.92 5.17
CA MET A 123 10.81 5.17 5.14
C MET A 123 11.36 6.16 6.16
N THR A 124 11.81 5.73 7.33
CA THR A 124 12.40 6.63 8.33
C THR A 124 13.66 7.36 7.82
N GLN A 125 14.39 6.79 6.87
CA GLN A 125 15.56 7.45 6.28
C GLN A 125 15.16 8.69 5.47
N VAL A 126 14.10 8.58 4.65
CA VAL A 126 13.67 9.65 3.75
C VAL A 126 12.61 10.53 4.41
N TYR A 127 11.56 9.92 4.95
CA TYR A 127 10.43 10.61 5.59
C TYR A 127 10.70 11.00 7.04
N GLY A 128 11.82 10.59 7.63
CA GLY A 128 12.13 10.86 9.03
C GLY A 128 11.26 10.07 10.01
N PHE A 129 11.26 10.50 11.27
CA PHE A 129 10.52 9.85 12.36
C PHE A 129 9.03 9.65 12.07
N TRP A 130 8.42 10.54 11.27
CA TRP A 130 7.01 10.52 10.92
C TRP A 130 6.59 9.27 10.12
N ALA A 131 7.53 8.55 9.51
CA ALA A 131 7.28 7.24 8.86
C ALA A 131 6.63 6.21 9.81
N ILE A 132 6.88 6.29 11.12
CA ILE A 132 6.33 5.37 12.12
C ILE A 132 4.79 5.41 12.16
N ILE A 133 4.16 6.51 11.73
CA ILE A 133 2.70 6.63 11.67
C ILE A 133 2.09 5.53 10.77
N PHE A 134 2.81 5.02 9.77
CA PHE A 134 2.33 3.93 8.91
C PHE A 134 2.06 2.61 9.64
N ILE A 135 2.49 2.45 10.91
CA ILE A 135 2.10 1.32 11.76
C ILE A 135 0.58 1.30 11.96
N PHE A 136 -0.06 2.45 12.19
CA PHE A 136 -1.50 2.53 12.43
C PHE A 136 -2.35 2.01 11.27
N PRO A 137 -2.22 2.51 10.03
CA PRO A 137 -2.98 1.99 8.89
C PRO A 137 -2.63 0.54 8.58
N PHE A 138 -1.39 0.09 8.84
CA PHE A 138 -1.04 -1.31 8.69
C PHE A 138 -1.81 -2.21 9.65
N VAL A 139 -1.87 -1.86 10.94
CA VAL A 139 -2.65 -2.63 11.93
C VAL A 139 -4.14 -2.65 11.58
N ILE A 140 -4.70 -1.53 11.15
CA ILE A 140 -6.11 -1.46 10.69
C ILE A 140 -6.33 -2.37 9.47
N HIS A 141 -5.41 -2.34 8.51
CA HIS A 141 -5.48 -3.15 7.30
C HIS A 141 -5.37 -4.65 7.63
N ILE A 142 -4.39 -5.07 8.43
CA ILE A 142 -4.25 -6.46 8.90
C ILE A 142 -5.49 -6.91 9.65
N GLY A 143 -5.97 -6.09 10.58
CA GLY A 143 -7.20 -6.36 11.33
C GLY A 143 -8.39 -6.59 10.38
N TYR A 144 -8.53 -5.75 9.35
CA TYR A 144 -9.58 -5.96 8.35
C TYR A 144 -9.44 -7.28 7.59
N ILE A 145 -8.25 -7.65 7.10
CA ILE A 145 -8.10 -8.88 6.30
C ILE A 145 -8.29 -10.13 7.18
N VAL A 146 -7.78 -10.10 8.43
CA VAL A 146 -7.92 -11.19 9.41
C VAL A 146 -9.39 -11.41 9.79
N TYR A 147 -10.11 -10.33 10.14
CA TYR A 147 -11.50 -10.41 10.63
C TYR A 147 -12.55 -10.20 9.53
N LYS A 148 -12.15 -10.19 8.26
CA LYS A 148 -13.04 -9.88 7.12
C LYS A 148 -14.35 -10.67 7.12
N ASP A 149 -14.29 -11.93 7.51
CA ASP A 149 -15.44 -12.85 7.48
C ASP A 149 -16.32 -12.71 8.74
N GLU A 150 -15.79 -12.16 9.83
CA GLU A 150 -16.54 -11.85 11.06
C GLU A 150 -17.14 -10.44 11.05
N LEU A 151 -16.59 -9.55 10.22
CA LEU A 151 -17.04 -8.17 10.08
C LEU A 151 -18.38 -8.09 9.35
N ASN A 152 -19.27 -7.20 9.83
CA ASN A 152 -20.61 -7.06 9.26
C ASN A 152 -20.53 -6.73 7.74
N PRO A 153 -21.06 -7.60 6.86
CA PRO A 153 -20.96 -7.43 5.42
C PRO A 153 -21.69 -6.16 4.92
N ASN A 154 -22.72 -5.71 5.64
CA ASN A 154 -23.48 -4.51 5.28
C ASN A 154 -22.65 -3.22 5.45
N ASN A 155 -21.56 -3.26 6.23
CA ASN A 155 -20.67 -2.12 6.48
C ASN A 155 -19.35 -2.19 5.71
N ARG A 156 -19.25 -3.00 4.65
CA ARG A 156 -18.02 -3.17 3.85
C ARG A 156 -17.44 -1.85 3.33
N LYS A 157 -18.29 -0.94 2.86
CA LYS A 157 -17.90 0.41 2.44
C LYS A 157 -17.18 1.16 3.55
N ASN A 158 -17.74 1.14 4.77
CA ASN A 158 -17.15 1.80 5.94
C ASN A 158 -15.80 1.19 6.31
N HIS A 159 -15.66 -0.14 6.22
CA HIS A 159 -14.37 -0.79 6.49
C HIS A 159 -13.28 -0.35 5.50
N TYR A 160 -13.60 -0.29 4.21
CA TYR A 160 -12.66 0.23 3.21
C TYR A 160 -12.34 1.71 3.43
N LEU A 161 -13.34 2.53 3.78
CA LEU A 161 -13.12 3.94 4.10
C LEU A 161 -12.17 4.13 5.29
N TRP A 162 -12.27 3.32 6.34
CA TRP A 162 -11.33 3.37 7.48
C TRP A 162 -9.89 3.09 7.05
N ILE A 163 -9.70 2.08 6.20
CA ILE A 163 -8.38 1.77 5.63
C ILE A 163 -7.87 2.96 4.83
N ILE A 164 -8.68 3.46 3.88
CA ILE A 164 -8.35 4.59 3.01
C ILE A 164 -7.99 5.84 3.82
N LEU A 165 -8.83 6.23 4.78
CA LEU A 165 -8.59 7.41 5.62
C LEU A 165 -7.33 7.28 6.46
N SER A 166 -7.07 6.10 7.04
CA SER A 166 -5.87 5.89 7.84
C SER A 166 -4.58 6.00 7.02
N TYR A 167 -4.56 5.43 5.81
CA TYR A 167 -3.42 5.58 4.90
C TYR A 167 -3.29 7.01 4.38
N GLY A 168 -4.41 7.67 4.06
CA GLY A 168 -4.41 9.04 3.55
C GLY A 168 -3.91 10.08 4.54
N ILE A 169 -4.28 9.96 5.83
CA ILE A 169 -3.75 10.82 6.90
C ILE A 169 -2.25 10.56 7.09
N SER A 170 -1.83 9.29 7.08
CA SER A 170 -0.41 8.92 7.22
C SER A 170 0.41 9.49 6.07
N TYR A 171 -0.12 9.39 4.84
CA TYR A 171 0.48 9.98 3.64
C TYR A 171 0.61 11.50 3.78
N LEU A 172 -0.45 12.21 4.17
CA LEU A 172 -0.43 13.66 4.33
C LEU A 172 0.67 14.11 5.31
N ILE A 173 0.73 13.52 6.51
CA ILE A 173 1.72 13.90 7.53
C ILE A 173 3.15 13.61 7.05
N THR A 174 3.36 12.44 6.47
CA THR A 174 4.69 12.04 6.00
C THR A 174 5.16 12.87 4.81
N GLN A 175 4.26 13.26 3.91
CA GLN A 175 4.59 14.17 2.82
C GLN A 175 4.96 15.56 3.34
N ILE A 176 4.20 16.16 4.27
CA ILE A 176 4.59 17.45 4.85
C ILE A 176 6.02 17.40 5.42
N SER A 177 6.35 16.31 6.14
CA SER A 177 7.70 16.14 6.66
C SER A 177 8.75 15.92 5.57
N LEU A 178 8.40 15.23 4.48
CA LEU A 178 9.30 14.99 3.36
C LEU A 178 9.67 16.31 2.68
N TYR A 179 8.67 17.10 2.30
CA TYR A 179 8.88 18.38 1.60
C TYR A 179 9.72 19.34 2.47
N GLY A 180 9.47 19.40 3.78
CA GLY A 180 10.30 20.23 4.68
C GLY A 180 11.79 19.82 4.71
N LYS A 181 12.10 18.53 4.50
CA LYS A 181 13.50 18.05 4.38
C LYS A 181 14.11 18.31 3.01
N VAL A 182 13.27 18.30 1.96
CA VAL A 182 13.69 18.66 0.60
C VAL A 182 14.05 20.15 0.55
N ASP A 183 13.22 21.02 1.14
CA ASP A 183 13.51 22.45 1.27
C ASP A 183 14.80 22.73 2.06
N ALA A 184 15.07 21.92 3.08
CA ALA A 184 16.32 21.99 3.85
C ALA A 184 17.56 21.45 3.10
N ASN A 185 17.42 20.99 1.84
CA ASN A 185 18.47 20.33 1.04
C ASN A 185 19.13 19.12 1.73
N GLU A 186 18.45 18.51 2.70
CA GLU A 186 18.94 17.33 3.42
C GLU A 186 18.89 16.06 2.54
N ILE A 187 17.95 16.03 1.59
CA ILE A 187 17.65 14.85 0.77
C ILE A 187 17.61 15.27 -0.71
N ALA A 188 18.27 14.50 -1.58
CA ALA A 188 18.19 14.74 -3.01
C ALA A 188 16.85 14.19 -3.55
N PRO A 189 16.18 14.87 -4.49
CA PRO A 189 14.91 14.39 -5.04
C PRO A 189 14.98 12.96 -5.62
N ILE A 190 16.13 12.56 -6.21
CA ILE A 190 16.33 11.19 -6.72
C ILE A 190 16.25 10.11 -5.63
N ASP A 191 16.61 10.46 -4.40
CA ASP A 191 16.51 9.58 -3.23
C ASP A 191 15.05 9.31 -2.86
N ILE A 192 14.15 10.26 -3.15
CA ILE A 192 12.72 10.14 -2.89
C ILE A 192 12.08 9.14 -3.85
N LEU A 193 12.40 9.23 -5.14
CA LEU A 193 11.81 8.36 -6.16
C LEU A 193 12.22 6.91 -5.95
N SER A 194 13.51 6.67 -5.76
CA SER A 194 14.07 5.33 -5.51
C SER A 194 13.48 4.70 -4.25
N VAL A 195 13.41 5.44 -3.15
CA VAL A 195 12.84 4.94 -1.89
C VAL A 195 11.33 4.72 -2.01
N ASN A 196 10.61 5.54 -2.78
CA ASN A 196 9.19 5.34 -3.03
C ASN A 196 8.90 4.10 -3.87
N THR A 197 9.70 3.86 -4.91
CA THR A 197 9.56 2.63 -5.70
C THR A 197 9.89 1.42 -4.86
N PHE A 198 10.96 1.47 -4.07
CA PHE A 198 11.31 0.38 -3.17
C PHE A 198 10.22 0.14 -2.12
N PHE A 199 9.65 1.21 -1.55
CA PHE A 199 8.52 1.15 -0.63
C PHE A 199 7.32 0.44 -1.25
N ILE A 200 6.93 0.81 -2.48
CA ILE A 200 5.79 0.19 -3.17
C ILE A 200 6.05 -1.30 -3.37
N ILE A 201 7.26 -1.68 -3.81
CA ILE A 201 7.64 -3.09 -4.03
C ILE A 201 7.55 -3.86 -2.71
N MET A 202 8.21 -3.38 -1.65
CA MET A 202 8.22 -4.07 -0.35
C MET A 202 6.86 -4.15 0.30
N TRP A 203 6.06 -3.08 0.17
CA TRP A 203 4.69 -3.08 0.64
C TRP A 203 3.85 -4.13 -0.09
N LEU A 204 3.96 -4.23 -1.43
CA LEU A 204 3.29 -5.26 -2.20
C LEU A 204 3.72 -6.67 -1.79
N LEU A 205 5.03 -6.92 -1.60
CA LEU A 205 5.55 -8.20 -1.13
C LEU A 205 5.03 -8.55 0.28
N GLY A 206 4.95 -7.57 1.17
CA GLY A 206 4.35 -7.70 2.49
C GLY A 206 2.88 -8.10 2.41
N GLN A 207 2.09 -7.39 1.59
CA GLN A 207 0.67 -7.69 1.39
C GLN A 207 0.45 -9.09 0.78
N MET A 208 1.25 -9.49 -0.20
CA MET A 208 1.20 -10.84 -0.79
C MET A 208 1.50 -11.92 0.26
N SER A 209 2.47 -11.67 1.15
CA SER A 209 2.81 -12.60 2.24
C SER A 209 1.66 -12.73 3.23
N ILE A 210 1.07 -11.62 3.68
CA ILE A 210 -0.09 -11.60 4.57
C ILE A 210 -1.29 -12.31 3.94
N TRP A 211 -1.52 -12.09 2.65
CA TRP A 211 -2.58 -12.76 1.92
C TRP A 211 -2.39 -14.28 1.89
N ASN A 212 -1.16 -14.74 1.60
CA ASN A 212 -0.82 -16.16 1.64
C ASN A 212 -1.04 -16.77 3.02
N PHE A 213 -0.60 -16.09 4.09
CA PHE A 213 -0.87 -16.52 5.46
C PHE A 213 -2.38 -16.72 5.70
N LEU A 214 -3.20 -15.74 5.33
CA LEU A 214 -4.64 -15.79 5.59
C LEU A 214 -5.36 -16.82 4.73
N PHE A 215 -4.94 -17.01 3.48
CA PHE A 215 -5.49 -18.04 2.62
C PHE A 215 -5.19 -19.44 3.16
N LEU A 216 -3.93 -19.72 3.48
CA LEU A 216 -3.52 -21.01 4.04
C LEU A 216 -4.19 -21.27 5.39
N ARG A 217 -4.34 -20.25 6.24
CA ARG A 217 -5.04 -20.38 7.52
C ARG A 217 -6.53 -20.69 7.36
N ARG A 218 -7.19 -20.13 6.34
CA ARG A 218 -8.60 -20.42 6.03
C ARG A 218 -8.79 -21.83 5.46
N ALA A 219 -7.77 -22.39 4.81
CA ALA A 219 -7.80 -23.75 4.27
C ALA A 219 -7.65 -24.84 5.36
N LEU A 220 -7.27 -24.47 6.59
CA LEU A 220 -7.14 -25.39 7.71
C LEU A 220 -8.51 -25.60 8.41
N PRO A 221 -8.93 -26.85 8.67
CA PRO A 221 -10.17 -27.12 9.41
C PRO A 221 -10.10 -26.56 10.84
N LEU A 222 -11.14 -25.84 11.26
CA LEU A 222 -11.12 -25.00 12.47
C LEU A 222 -11.60 -25.72 13.75
N THR A 223 -12.21 -26.90 13.68
CA THR A 223 -12.71 -27.63 14.86
C THR A 223 -12.50 -29.13 14.74
N LYS A 224 -12.14 -29.78 15.86
CA LYS A 224 -12.13 -31.24 15.97
C LYS A 224 -13.54 -31.86 15.89
N GLU A 225 -14.59 -31.07 16.13
CA GLU A 225 -15.99 -31.49 15.95
C GLU A 225 -16.41 -31.59 14.48
N GLU A 226 -15.83 -30.79 13.57
CA GLU A 226 -16.04 -30.94 12.11
C GLU A 226 -15.21 -32.09 11.51
N LEU A 227 -14.21 -32.59 12.24
CA LEU A 227 -13.39 -33.72 11.81
C LEU A 227 -14.03 -35.08 12.07
N GLY A 228 -15.18 -35.14 12.76
CA GLY A 228 -15.73 -36.39 13.26
C GLY A 228 -14.80 -37.03 14.29
N GLU A 229 -15.39 -37.68 15.28
CA GLU A 229 -14.67 -38.78 15.92
C GLU A 229 -14.26 -39.76 14.82
N GLU A 230 -12.99 -40.17 14.83
CA GLU A 230 -12.29 -40.96 13.79
C GLU A 230 -11.58 -40.17 12.67
N TYR A 231 -10.46 -39.53 13.02
CA TYR A 231 -9.29 -39.55 12.13
C TYR A 231 -8.16 -40.37 12.74
N ASP A 232 -8.41 -41.69 12.77
CA ASP A 232 -7.36 -42.71 12.75
C ASP A 232 -7.00 -43.09 11.30
N LEU A 233 -7.03 -42.10 10.40
CA LEU A 233 -6.48 -42.21 9.04
C LEU A 233 -5.47 -41.09 8.77
N SER A 234 -4.49 -40.97 9.66
CA SER A 234 -3.15 -40.55 9.24
C SER A 234 -2.32 -41.81 8.97
N ARG A 235 -2.08 -42.13 7.69
CA ARG A 235 -1.08 -43.14 7.31
C ARG A 235 0.33 -42.56 7.45
N THR A 236 0.76 -42.23 8.68
CA THR A 236 2.18 -42.25 9.08
C THR A 236 2.32 -42.17 10.61
N SER A 237 1.96 -43.27 11.27
CA SER A 237 2.65 -43.71 12.48
C SER A 237 4.07 -44.15 12.13
N LYS A 238 4.95 -43.22 11.73
CA LYS A 238 6.41 -43.44 11.70
C LYS A 238 7.15 -42.12 11.45
N GLY A 239 7.76 -41.62 12.52
CA GLY A 239 8.60 -40.43 12.48
C GLY A 239 8.62 -39.75 13.85
N ASN A 240 9.50 -40.22 14.72
CA ASN A 240 9.72 -39.70 16.07
C ASN A 240 10.04 -38.21 16.04
N VAL A 241 9.06 -37.38 16.39
CA VAL A 241 9.31 -36.03 16.93
C VAL A 241 8.87 -36.11 18.39
N SER A 242 9.81 -35.85 19.30
CA SER A 242 9.67 -36.08 20.73
C SER A 242 8.40 -35.40 21.28
N ASN A 243 7.68 -36.13 22.14
CA ASN A 243 6.40 -35.72 22.71
C ASN A 243 6.47 -34.36 23.43
N GLN A 244 7.63 -33.95 23.93
CA GLN A 244 7.80 -32.70 24.68
C GLN A 244 7.66 -31.44 23.81
N THR A 245 8.21 -31.43 22.59
CA THR A 245 8.12 -30.26 21.70
C THR A 245 6.69 -30.08 21.17
N LYS A 246 6.01 -31.20 20.87
CA LYS A 246 4.58 -31.19 20.50
C LYS A 246 3.70 -30.68 21.64
N VAL A 247 3.97 -31.05 22.89
CA VAL A 247 3.21 -30.56 24.06
C VAL A 247 3.47 -29.08 24.31
N HIS A 248 4.71 -28.60 24.16
CA HIS A 248 5.03 -27.18 24.31
C HIS A 248 4.39 -26.31 23.22
N LEU A 249 4.40 -26.77 21.96
CA LEU A 249 3.73 -26.10 20.84
C LEU A 249 2.21 -26.07 21.04
N LYS A 250 1.63 -27.17 21.55
CA LYS A 250 0.20 -27.27 21.86
C LYS A 250 -0.21 -26.39 23.05
N GLN A 251 0.64 -26.25 24.06
CA GLN A 251 0.41 -25.29 25.16
C GLN A 251 0.54 -23.84 24.73
N LEU A 252 1.46 -23.52 23.81
CA LEU A 252 1.53 -22.19 23.19
C LEU A 252 0.31 -21.89 22.33
N GLN A 253 -0.21 -22.90 21.62
CA GLN A 253 -1.43 -22.86 20.81
C GLN A 253 -2.69 -22.64 21.67
N ASP A 254 -2.81 -23.36 22.78
CA ASP A 254 -3.92 -23.19 23.72
C ASP A 254 -3.84 -21.81 24.38
N LYS A 255 -2.64 -21.34 24.75
CA LYS A 255 -2.46 -19.97 25.29
C LYS A 255 -2.77 -18.87 24.28
N THR A 256 -2.40 -19.01 23.00
CA THR A 256 -2.71 -17.98 21.98
C THR A 256 -4.18 -17.96 21.59
N THR A 257 -4.84 -19.12 21.52
CA THR A 257 -6.28 -19.21 21.26
C THR A 257 -7.09 -18.76 22.48
N GLU A 258 -6.65 -19.08 23.70
CA GLU A 258 -7.24 -18.57 24.94
C GLU A 258 -7.04 -17.06 25.08
N TYR A 259 -5.85 -16.53 24.77
CA TYR A 259 -5.65 -15.07 24.71
C TYR A 259 -6.55 -14.44 23.66
N ALA A 260 -6.64 -14.97 22.44
CA ALA A 260 -7.57 -14.46 21.42
C ALA A 260 -9.03 -14.49 21.90
N ARG A 261 -9.48 -15.57 22.58
CA ARG A 261 -10.82 -15.68 23.19
C ARG A 261 -11.02 -14.74 24.38
N LYS A 262 -9.99 -14.55 25.21
CA LYS A 262 -10.02 -13.68 26.40
C LYS A 262 -10.05 -12.22 25.99
N THR A 263 -9.29 -11.84 24.96
CA THR A 263 -9.37 -10.52 24.31
C THR A 263 -10.75 -10.32 23.66
N ARG A 264 -11.35 -11.38 23.08
CA ARG A 264 -12.72 -11.38 22.51
C ARG A 264 -13.83 -11.22 23.54
N ARG A 265 -13.62 -11.67 24.79
CA ARG A 265 -14.55 -11.47 25.93
C ARG A 265 -14.25 -10.21 26.75
N SER A 266 -12.99 -9.74 26.77
CA SER A 266 -12.57 -8.58 27.58
C SER A 266 -12.69 -7.25 26.84
N VAL A 267 -12.85 -7.27 25.52
CA VAL A 267 -13.33 -6.12 24.77
C VAL A 267 -14.83 -6.05 25.00
N ASP A 268 -15.21 -5.23 25.97
CA ASP A 268 -16.58 -4.95 26.35
C ASP A 268 -17.29 -4.24 25.17
N LEU A 269 -17.74 -5.05 24.19
CA LEU A 269 -18.29 -4.60 22.92
C LEU A 269 -19.45 -3.63 23.13
N ASP A 270 -20.21 -3.81 24.21
CA ASP A 270 -21.33 -2.94 24.57
C ASP A 270 -20.84 -1.58 25.13
N LYS A 271 -19.72 -1.55 25.84
CA LYS A 271 -19.07 -0.29 26.26
C LYS A 271 -18.50 0.49 25.07
N ILE A 272 -17.98 -0.22 24.06
CA ILE A 272 -17.49 0.41 22.81
C ILE A 272 -18.65 0.87 21.93
N ARG A 273 -19.71 0.05 21.80
CA ARG A 273 -20.94 0.42 21.08
C ARG A 273 -21.60 1.64 21.70
N THR A 274 -21.78 1.66 23.02
CA THR A 274 -22.37 2.83 23.72
C THR A 274 -21.51 4.09 23.60
N LYS A 275 -20.17 3.99 23.64
CA LYS A 275 -19.28 5.14 23.35
C LYS A 275 -19.41 5.62 21.91
N ARG A 276 -19.43 4.69 20.95
CA ARG A 276 -19.62 4.99 19.52
C ARG A 276 -20.98 5.63 19.26
N ASP A 277 -22.04 5.12 19.87
CA ASP A 277 -23.40 5.60 19.66
C ASP A 277 -23.61 6.97 20.35
N LYS A 278 -22.99 7.21 21.51
CA LYS A 278 -22.88 8.55 22.11
C LYS A 278 -22.14 9.54 21.21
N PHE A 279 -21.01 9.12 20.62
CA PHE A 279 -20.25 9.96 19.69
C PHE A 279 -21.04 10.23 18.40
N LYS A 280 -21.65 9.19 17.82
CA LYS A 280 -22.50 9.28 16.63
C LYS A 280 -23.68 10.23 16.87
N ASN A 281 -24.35 10.14 18.01
CA ASN A 281 -25.45 11.04 18.37
C ASN A 281 -24.95 12.47 18.62
N LYS A 282 -23.78 12.64 19.23
CA LYS A 282 -23.18 13.98 19.43
C LYS A 282 -22.82 14.63 18.09
N VAL A 283 -22.21 13.88 17.17
CA VAL A 283 -21.88 14.35 15.81
C VAL A 283 -23.14 14.58 14.99
N LYS A 284 -24.13 13.67 15.06
CA LYS A 284 -25.42 13.82 14.39
C LYS A 284 -26.16 15.06 14.87
N ASN A 285 -26.12 15.37 16.17
CA ASN A 285 -26.75 16.58 16.71
C ASN A 285 -25.99 17.87 16.36
N ILE A 286 -24.70 17.79 16.01
CA ILE A 286 -23.89 18.93 15.55
C ILE A 286 -24.05 19.15 14.03
N ILE A 287 -24.29 18.07 13.26
CA ILE A 287 -24.33 18.05 11.79
C ILE A 287 -25.73 17.63 11.30
N ASN A 288 -26.78 17.88 12.06
CA ASN A 288 -28.16 17.65 11.61
C ASN A 288 -28.55 18.84 10.73
N ILE A 289 -28.05 18.84 9.49
CA ILE A 289 -28.64 19.61 8.41
C ILE A 289 -29.68 18.65 7.80
N GLU A 290 -30.94 18.84 8.13
CA GLU A 290 -32.02 18.08 7.49
C GLU A 290 -32.11 18.51 6.02
N GLU A 291 -32.59 17.65 5.10
CA GLU A 291 -32.74 17.99 3.67
C GLU A 291 -33.67 19.21 3.43
N ASP A 292 -34.39 19.63 4.47
CA ASP A 292 -35.23 20.82 4.52
C ASP A 292 -34.50 22.11 4.94
N ASP A 293 -33.28 22.02 5.50
CA ASP A 293 -32.43 23.18 5.82
C ASP A 293 -31.56 23.64 4.64
N ILE A 294 -31.53 22.86 3.55
CA ILE A 294 -30.79 23.20 2.32
C ILE A 294 -31.68 24.11 1.46
N PRO A 295 -31.33 25.40 1.27
CA PRO A 295 -32.17 26.32 0.52
C PRO A 295 -32.36 25.84 -0.93
N ASN A 296 -33.53 26.09 -1.51
CA ASN A 296 -33.98 25.50 -2.79
C ASN A 296 -33.02 25.67 -3.98
N TRP A 297 -32.14 26.67 -3.96
CA TRP A 297 -31.10 26.92 -4.98
C TRP A 297 -29.88 26.00 -4.86
N MET A 298 -29.68 25.36 -3.71
CA MET A 298 -28.60 24.40 -3.41
C MET A 298 -29.09 22.94 -3.49
N ARG A 299 -30.39 22.73 -3.72
CA ARG A 299 -30.95 21.39 -3.99
C ARG A 299 -30.49 20.91 -5.36
N LYS A 300 -30.00 19.66 -5.41
CA LYS A 300 -29.54 19.01 -6.63
C LYS A 300 -30.68 19.02 -7.67
N PRO A 301 -30.49 19.64 -8.85
CA PRO A 301 -31.52 19.58 -9.89
C PRO A 301 -31.70 18.13 -10.35
N LYS A 302 -32.96 17.68 -10.41
CA LYS A 302 -33.34 16.27 -10.67
C LYS A 302 -32.78 15.71 -11.98
N TRP A 303 -32.39 16.55 -12.93
CA TRP A 303 -31.81 16.16 -14.22
C TRP A 303 -30.31 15.82 -14.18
N VAL A 304 -29.56 16.24 -13.15
CA VAL A 304 -28.12 15.95 -13.06
C VAL A 304 -27.94 14.61 -12.34
N LYS A 305 -27.78 13.52 -13.09
CA LYS A 305 -27.41 12.23 -12.47
C LYS A 305 -26.00 12.33 -11.86
N PRO A 306 -25.74 11.72 -10.68
CA PRO A 306 -24.41 11.75 -10.04
C PRO A 306 -23.29 11.34 -11.01
N VAL A 307 -23.59 10.34 -11.85
CA VAL A 307 -22.74 9.86 -12.95
C VAL A 307 -22.16 10.97 -13.81
N PHE A 308 -22.99 11.90 -14.27
CA PHE A 308 -22.56 12.96 -15.17
C PHE A 308 -21.65 13.95 -14.47
N VAL A 309 -21.88 14.19 -13.17
CA VAL A 309 -21.01 15.06 -12.36
C VAL A 309 -19.66 14.40 -12.12
N GLU A 310 -19.65 13.12 -11.74
CA GLU A 310 -18.41 12.38 -11.48
C GLU A 310 -17.54 12.27 -12.74
N ILE A 311 -18.15 11.96 -13.89
CA ILE A 311 -17.44 11.92 -15.17
C ILE A 311 -16.94 13.31 -15.54
N PHE A 312 -17.75 14.34 -15.39
CA PHE A 312 -17.34 15.72 -15.69
C PHE A 312 -16.17 16.17 -14.81
N CYS A 313 -16.23 15.91 -13.49
CA CYS A 313 -15.14 16.14 -12.57
C CYS A 313 -13.88 15.35 -12.99
N GLY A 314 -14.03 14.07 -13.34
CA GLY A 314 -12.94 13.24 -13.87
C GLY A 314 -12.28 13.84 -15.11
N ILE A 315 -13.07 14.33 -16.06
CA ILE A 315 -12.60 14.99 -17.29
C ILE A 315 -11.86 16.30 -16.98
N ILE A 316 -12.37 17.11 -16.06
CA ILE A 316 -11.69 18.35 -15.62
C ILE A 316 -10.30 18.02 -15.07
N ILE A 317 -10.22 17.06 -14.15
CA ILE A 317 -8.95 16.65 -13.53
C ILE A 317 -8.01 16.11 -14.61
N PHE A 318 -8.52 15.28 -15.54
CA PHE A 318 -7.75 14.76 -16.65
C PHE A 318 -7.17 15.87 -17.53
N LEU A 319 -7.99 16.85 -17.93
CA LEU A 319 -7.60 17.93 -18.82
C LEU A 319 -6.48 18.78 -18.21
N PHE A 320 -6.64 19.21 -16.96
CA PHE A 320 -5.61 20.01 -16.30
C PHE A 320 -4.33 19.22 -16.05
N THR A 321 -4.44 17.95 -15.65
CA THR A 321 -3.27 17.09 -15.48
C THR A 321 -2.54 16.84 -16.80
N PHE A 322 -3.28 16.67 -17.90
CA PHE A 322 -2.73 16.47 -19.22
C PHE A 322 -2.05 17.72 -19.77
N ILE A 323 -2.63 18.91 -19.57
CA ILE A 323 -1.98 20.18 -19.93
C ILE A 323 -0.66 20.33 -19.20
N GLU A 324 -0.63 20.10 -17.88
CA GLU A 324 0.59 20.20 -17.09
C GLU A 324 1.64 19.17 -17.55
N PHE A 325 1.22 17.93 -17.80
CA PHE A 325 2.09 16.90 -18.34
C PHE A 325 2.68 17.29 -19.71
N ASN A 326 1.86 17.82 -20.61
CA ASN A 326 2.32 18.26 -21.93
C ASN A 326 3.30 19.43 -21.85
N ASN A 327 3.05 20.38 -20.95
CA ASN A 327 3.95 21.51 -20.68
C ASN A 327 5.30 21.05 -20.12
N ARG A 328 5.31 20.02 -19.26
CA ARG A 328 6.55 19.42 -18.76
C ARG A 328 7.24 18.57 -19.83
N ASN A 329 6.48 17.87 -20.67
CA ASN A 329 7.01 17.02 -21.73
C ASN A 329 7.72 17.84 -22.85
N SER A 330 7.21 19.03 -23.18
CA SER A 330 7.87 19.90 -24.17
C SER A 330 9.27 20.33 -23.74
N LEU A 331 9.50 20.50 -22.43
CA LEU A 331 10.82 20.78 -21.85
C LEU A 331 11.78 19.58 -21.93
N PHE A 332 11.26 18.34 -21.94
CA PHE A 332 12.08 17.15 -22.18
C PHE A 332 12.49 17.02 -23.65
N VAL A 333 11.58 17.35 -24.57
CA VAL A 333 11.81 17.24 -26.01
C VAL A 333 12.74 18.35 -26.54
N SER A 334 12.81 19.51 -25.87
CA SER A 334 13.67 20.62 -26.28
C SER A 334 15.17 20.41 -26.01
N GLY A 335 15.56 19.38 -25.25
CA GLY A 335 16.97 18.98 -25.09
C GLY A 335 17.84 19.92 -24.26
N GLU A 336 17.30 21.01 -23.68
CA GLU A 336 18.02 21.95 -22.81
C GLU A 336 18.20 21.43 -21.38
N TRP A 337 18.65 20.17 -21.25
CA TRP A 337 18.73 19.50 -19.96
C TRP A 337 20.02 19.87 -19.22
N LYS A 338 19.89 20.55 -18.07
CA LYS A 338 20.97 20.66 -17.07
C LYS A 338 20.63 19.83 -15.84
N ILE A 339 21.60 19.05 -15.38
CA ILE A 339 21.55 18.03 -14.31
C ILE A 339 20.99 18.55 -12.95
N SER A 340 20.90 19.87 -12.74
CA SER A 340 20.24 20.46 -11.56
C SER A 340 18.72 20.27 -11.51
N GLN A 341 18.12 19.57 -12.48
CA GLN A 341 16.67 19.45 -12.69
C GLN A 341 16.10 18.04 -12.43
N THR A 342 16.74 17.19 -11.61
CA THR A 342 16.19 15.88 -11.21
C THR A 342 14.76 15.94 -10.64
N GLN A 343 14.39 17.08 -10.03
CA GLN A 343 13.03 17.38 -9.59
C GLN A 343 12.01 17.30 -10.75
N TYR A 344 12.34 17.82 -11.93
CA TYR A 344 11.45 17.82 -13.09
C TYR A 344 11.12 16.40 -13.59
N VAL A 345 12.05 15.46 -13.50
CA VAL A 345 11.80 14.05 -13.84
C VAL A 345 10.81 13.42 -12.88
N ILE A 346 10.93 13.75 -11.60
CA ILE A 346 10.03 13.23 -10.56
C ILE A 346 8.63 13.79 -10.76
N GLU A 347 8.51 15.08 -11.04
CA GLU A 347 7.24 15.72 -11.38
C GLU A 347 6.62 15.05 -12.63
N TRP A 348 7.41 14.80 -13.68
CA TRP A 348 6.94 14.13 -14.90
C TRP A 348 6.46 12.70 -14.66
N VAL A 349 7.24 11.88 -13.93
CA VAL A 349 6.83 10.51 -13.58
C VAL A 349 5.57 10.53 -12.71
N THR A 350 5.48 11.47 -11.78
CA THR A 350 4.31 11.62 -10.91
C THR A 350 3.06 11.99 -11.70
N LEU A 351 3.18 12.95 -12.64
CA LEU A 351 2.08 13.35 -13.54
C LEU A 351 1.65 12.19 -14.44
N LEU A 352 2.59 11.43 -14.99
CA LEU A 352 2.29 10.26 -15.82
C LEU A 352 1.47 9.22 -15.03
N ILE A 353 1.90 8.88 -13.81
CA ILE A 353 1.18 7.96 -12.93
C ILE A 353 -0.22 8.51 -12.59
N LEU A 354 -0.32 9.80 -12.33
CA LEU A 354 -1.59 10.45 -12.02
C LEU A 354 -2.57 10.37 -13.20
N ILE A 355 -2.11 10.59 -14.43
CA ILE A 355 -2.91 10.41 -15.64
C ILE A 355 -3.49 8.99 -15.72
N PHE A 356 -2.67 7.96 -15.48
CA PHE A 356 -3.14 6.57 -15.46
C PHE A 356 -4.22 6.35 -14.39
N ILE A 357 -4.04 6.90 -13.18
CA ILE A 357 -5.04 6.80 -12.10
C ILE A 357 -6.36 7.47 -12.51
N ILE A 358 -6.31 8.64 -13.15
CA ILE A 358 -7.51 9.36 -13.62
C ILE A 358 -8.22 8.56 -14.72
N ILE A 359 -7.49 7.99 -15.67
CA ILE A 359 -8.07 7.13 -16.72
C ILE A 359 -8.77 5.93 -16.10
N VAL A 360 -8.12 5.27 -15.14
CA VAL A 360 -8.73 4.14 -14.43
C VAL A 360 -9.95 4.58 -13.63
N TYR A 361 -9.91 5.74 -12.97
CA TYR A 361 -11.08 6.31 -12.29
C TYR A 361 -12.26 6.48 -13.26
N ILE A 362 -12.08 7.22 -14.37
CA ILE A 362 -13.13 7.46 -15.37
C ILE A 362 -13.68 6.13 -15.91
N ALA A 363 -12.78 5.18 -16.26
CA ALA A 363 -13.19 3.87 -16.74
C ALA A 363 -14.00 3.10 -15.68
N THR A 364 -13.57 3.12 -14.42
CA THR A 364 -14.28 2.45 -13.32
C THR A 364 -15.64 3.06 -13.05
N THR A 365 -15.75 4.40 -13.03
CA THR A 365 -17.03 5.12 -12.93
C THR A 365 -17.98 4.72 -14.06
N LEU A 366 -17.50 4.68 -15.30
CA LEU A 366 -18.30 4.30 -16.45
C LEU A 366 -18.75 2.83 -16.35
N THR A 367 -17.87 1.92 -15.94
CA THR A 367 -18.24 0.50 -15.74
C THR A 367 -19.17 0.27 -14.55
N HIS A 368 -19.07 1.07 -13.49
CA HIS A 368 -19.95 0.99 -12.34
C HIS A 368 -21.37 1.35 -12.73
N TYR A 369 -21.56 2.48 -13.42
CA TYR A 369 -22.90 2.90 -13.82
C TYR A 369 -23.50 2.09 -14.98
N LEU A 370 -22.68 1.56 -15.90
CA LEU A 370 -23.20 0.73 -16.99
C LEU A 370 -23.42 -0.74 -16.62
N ARG A 371 -22.63 -1.30 -15.71
CA ARG A 371 -22.60 -2.76 -15.43
C ARG A 371 -22.76 -3.12 -13.95
N GLY A 372 -22.86 -2.15 -13.05
CA GLY A 372 -22.95 -2.38 -11.59
C GLY A 372 -21.70 -3.03 -11.00
N LYS A 373 -20.52 -2.88 -11.63
CA LYS A 373 -19.27 -3.53 -11.22
C LYS A 373 -18.21 -2.51 -10.80
N PHE A 374 -17.24 -2.94 -10.01
CA PHE A 374 -16.06 -2.14 -9.62
C PHE A 374 -16.29 -0.91 -8.73
N TYR A 375 -17.42 -0.83 -8.00
CA TYR A 375 -17.69 0.24 -7.03
C TYR A 375 -16.52 0.51 -6.06
N TYR A 376 -15.98 -0.53 -5.42
CA TYR A 376 -14.87 -0.36 -4.47
C TYR A 376 -13.55 0.08 -5.12
N LEU A 377 -13.33 -0.28 -6.39
CA LEU A 377 -12.16 0.16 -7.13
C LEU A 377 -12.30 1.64 -7.51
N GLN A 378 -13.49 2.07 -7.94
CA GLN A 378 -13.81 3.48 -8.15
C GLN A 378 -13.58 4.30 -6.87
N LEU A 379 -14.11 3.83 -5.73
CA LEU A 379 -13.91 4.45 -4.41
C LEU A 379 -12.42 4.60 -4.07
N PHE A 380 -11.62 3.56 -4.33
CA PHE A 380 -10.19 3.61 -4.07
C PHE A 380 -9.46 4.62 -4.98
N MET A 381 -9.77 4.65 -6.27
CA MET A 381 -9.15 5.57 -7.24
C MET A 381 -9.47 7.03 -6.92
N ILE A 382 -10.74 7.38 -6.65
CA ILE A 382 -11.09 8.76 -6.29
C ILE A 382 -10.47 9.18 -4.96
N SER A 383 -10.29 8.24 -4.03
CA SER A 383 -9.62 8.51 -2.75
C SER A 383 -8.14 8.82 -2.93
N ILE A 384 -7.44 8.10 -3.82
CA ILE A 384 -6.04 8.41 -4.16
C ILE A 384 -5.93 9.82 -4.73
N LEU A 385 -6.80 10.18 -5.69
CA LEU A 385 -6.84 11.51 -6.27
C LEU A 385 -7.10 12.58 -5.21
N PHE A 386 -8.05 12.33 -4.29
CA PHE A 386 -8.37 13.24 -3.19
C PHE A 386 -7.16 13.49 -2.29
N PHE A 387 -6.54 12.45 -1.75
CA PHE A 387 -5.40 12.61 -0.86
C PHE A 387 -4.19 13.20 -1.58
N LYS A 388 -3.96 12.87 -2.86
CA LYS A 388 -2.85 13.43 -3.64
C LYS A 388 -2.99 14.95 -3.81
N LEU A 389 -4.11 15.41 -4.36
CA LEU A 389 -4.33 16.84 -4.60
C LEU A 389 -4.44 17.63 -3.29
N LEU A 390 -5.09 17.07 -2.26
CA LEU A 390 -5.18 17.70 -0.95
C LEU A 390 -3.79 17.89 -0.34
N THR A 391 -2.93 16.87 -0.43
CA THR A 391 -1.57 16.93 0.11
C THR A 391 -0.73 17.96 -0.63
N GLU A 392 -0.83 18.03 -1.95
CA GLU A 392 -0.14 19.06 -2.74
C GLU A 392 -0.61 20.47 -2.35
N PHE A 393 -1.91 20.66 -2.18
CA PHE A 393 -2.46 21.94 -1.76
C PHE A 393 -1.94 22.36 -0.37
N ILE A 394 -1.96 21.43 0.59
CA ILE A 394 -1.44 21.68 1.93
C ILE A 394 0.07 21.95 1.91
N ASN A 395 0.83 21.23 1.10
CA ASN A 395 2.27 21.46 0.97
C ASN A 395 2.56 22.86 0.41
N ILE A 396 1.81 23.34 -0.59
CA ILE A 396 1.95 24.73 -1.07
C ILE A 396 1.67 25.74 0.05
N MET A 397 0.65 25.47 0.86
CA MET A 397 0.28 26.37 1.96
C MET A 397 1.34 26.44 3.06
N ILE A 398 2.08 25.36 3.31
CA ILE A 398 3.08 25.26 4.39
C ILE A 398 4.48 25.65 3.90
N HIS A 399 4.91 25.10 2.77
CA HIS A 399 6.28 25.17 2.27
C HIS A 399 6.46 26.11 1.06
N GLY A 400 5.35 26.61 0.50
CA GLY A 400 5.37 27.53 -0.64
C GLY A 400 5.33 26.83 -2.00
N LEU A 401 5.44 27.64 -3.07
CA LEU A 401 5.18 27.23 -4.45
C LEU A 401 6.28 26.41 -5.13
N LEU A 402 7.51 26.41 -4.59
CA LEU A 402 8.72 25.94 -5.29
C LEU A 402 8.76 24.42 -5.56
N LEU A 403 7.95 23.65 -4.83
CA LEU A 403 7.92 22.19 -4.90
C LEU A 403 6.59 21.62 -5.41
N SER A 404 5.69 22.48 -5.91
CA SER A 404 4.40 22.03 -6.41
C SER A 404 4.46 21.53 -7.84
N VAL A 405 3.92 20.34 -8.07
CA VAL A 405 3.70 19.76 -9.40
C VAL A 405 2.74 20.61 -10.23
N PHE A 406 1.78 21.29 -9.58
CA PHE A 406 0.74 22.08 -10.23
C PHE A 406 0.84 23.57 -9.93
N ILE A 407 0.47 24.38 -10.92
CA ILE A 407 0.25 25.81 -10.75
C ILE A 407 -0.98 26.02 -9.86
N THR A 408 -0.87 26.82 -8.79
CA THR A 408 -1.91 26.96 -7.73
C THR A 408 -3.35 27.14 -8.23
N PRO A 409 -3.65 28.03 -9.21
CA PRO A 409 -4.98 28.12 -9.81
C PRO A 409 -5.54 26.78 -10.34
N THR A 410 -4.72 26.00 -11.06
CA THR A 410 -5.15 24.71 -11.61
C THR A 410 -5.41 23.69 -10.51
N LEU A 411 -4.56 23.70 -9.47
CA LEU A 411 -4.72 22.82 -8.31
C LEU A 411 -6.03 23.09 -7.56
N ILE A 412 -6.39 24.36 -7.36
CA ILE A 412 -7.65 24.73 -6.69
C ILE A 412 -8.85 24.20 -7.47
N ILE A 413 -8.86 24.35 -8.79
CA ILE A 413 -9.95 23.86 -9.65
C ILE A 413 -10.06 22.33 -9.56
N MET A 414 -8.93 21.62 -9.65
CA MET A 414 -8.92 20.16 -9.52
C MET A 414 -9.32 19.70 -8.12
N LEU A 415 -8.93 20.42 -7.07
CA LEU A 415 -9.31 20.11 -5.69
C LEU A 415 -10.82 20.23 -5.49
N ILE A 416 -11.45 21.30 -6.01
CA ILE A 416 -12.91 21.45 -5.98
C ILE A 416 -13.57 20.28 -6.72
N ALA A 417 -13.09 19.95 -7.93
CA ALA A 417 -13.62 18.85 -8.72
C ALA A 417 -13.52 17.50 -7.98
N VAL A 418 -12.39 17.22 -7.35
CA VAL A 418 -12.18 15.97 -6.60
C VAL A 418 -12.99 15.94 -5.30
N ILE A 419 -13.13 17.05 -4.57
CA ILE A 419 -13.98 17.12 -3.37
C ILE A 419 -15.43 16.78 -3.73
N VAL A 420 -15.94 17.35 -4.82
CA VAL A 420 -17.30 17.07 -5.30
C VAL A 420 -17.45 15.61 -5.68
N ALA A 421 -16.56 15.07 -6.50
CA ALA A 421 -16.60 13.67 -6.93
C ALA A 421 -16.45 12.68 -5.76
N PHE A 422 -15.54 12.96 -4.82
CA PHE A 422 -15.34 12.14 -3.62
C PHE A 422 -16.58 12.17 -2.71
N SER A 423 -17.18 13.34 -2.48
CA SER A 423 -18.40 13.49 -1.68
C SER A 423 -19.57 12.72 -2.27
N LEU A 424 -19.74 12.75 -3.59
CA LEU A 424 -20.76 11.96 -4.30
C LEU A 424 -20.52 10.46 -4.11
N GLN A 425 -19.30 9.97 -4.34
CA GLN A 425 -18.97 8.56 -4.15
C GLN A 425 -19.16 8.08 -2.71
N VAL A 426 -18.82 8.92 -1.72
CA VAL A 426 -19.00 8.62 -0.29
C VAL A 426 -20.48 8.59 0.09
N ARG A 427 -21.37 9.28 -0.63
CA ARG A 427 -22.82 9.20 -0.43
C ARG A 427 -23.47 8.05 -1.20
N ASP A 428 -22.92 7.64 -2.32
CA ASP A 428 -23.50 6.61 -3.19
C ASP A 428 -23.47 5.22 -2.53
N GLU A 429 -24.54 4.44 -2.59
CA GLU A 429 -24.61 3.10 -2.00
C GLU A 429 -24.25 2.01 -3.04
N PRO A 430 -23.45 0.99 -2.67
CA PRO A 430 -22.92 -0.02 -3.59
C PRO A 430 -23.95 -0.97 -4.22
#